data_AF-A0A849F7N1-F1
#
_entry.id   AF-A0A849F7N1-F1
#
_cell.length_a   1.000
_cell.length_b   1.000
_cell.length_c   1.000
_cell.angle_alpha   90.00
_cell.angle_beta   90.00
_cell.angle_gamma   90.00
#
_symmetry.space_group_name_H-M   'P 1'
#
loop_
_entity.id
_entity.type
_entity.pdbx_description
1 polymer ?
#
loop_
_entity_poly.entity_id
_entity_poly.type
_entity_poly.pdbx_seq_one_letter_code
_entity_poly.pdbx_strand_id
1 'polypeptide(L)'
;LLARPLRVMGQPFMQAPGPDGWPEAADHWITPQGLAARIAWSVEAARRVAERGMDPRAFVTRALGDAAGDRLKWAVGAAETRADGLALVLASAEFNRR
;
A
#
# COMPACT_ATOMS: atom_id res chain seq x y z
N LEU A 1 -15.17 1.55 -0.18
CA LEU A 1 -13.83 1.95 -0.71
C LEU A 1 -12.81 0.82 -0.67
N LEU A 2 -12.77 -0.02 0.37
CA LEU A 2 -11.74 -1.08 0.50
C LEU A 2 -12.21 -2.51 0.13
N ALA A 3 -13.52 -2.80 0.20
CA ALA A 3 -14.01 -4.17 0.02
C ALA A 3 -13.70 -4.80 -1.37
N ARG A 4 -13.86 -4.02 -2.45
CA ARG A 4 -13.53 -4.47 -3.81
C ARG A 4 -12.03 -4.71 -4.02
N PRO A 5 -11.12 -3.74 -3.76
CA PRO A 5 -9.69 -3.98 -3.95
C PRO A 5 -9.16 -5.13 -3.10
N LEU A 6 -9.62 -5.25 -1.85
CA LEU A 6 -9.28 -6.38 -0.98
C LEU A 6 -9.69 -7.74 -1.57
N ARG A 7 -10.85 -7.83 -2.22
CA ARG A 7 -11.27 -9.06 -2.91
C ARG A 7 -10.35 -9.41 -4.08
N VAL A 8 -9.91 -8.42 -4.86
CA VAL A 8 -8.96 -8.62 -5.97
C VAL A 8 -7.59 -9.07 -5.45
N MET A 9 -7.19 -8.62 -4.26
CA MET A 9 -5.97 -9.06 -3.57
C MET A 9 -6.10 -10.47 -2.94
N GLY A 10 -7.24 -11.15 -3.10
CA GLY A 10 -7.49 -12.44 -2.45
C GLY A 10 -7.72 -12.33 -0.94
N GLN A 11 -8.00 -11.13 -0.44
CA GLN A 11 -8.14 -10.82 0.98
C GLN A 11 -9.50 -10.21 1.32
N PRO A 12 -10.64 -10.86 0.96
CA PRO A 12 -11.95 -10.26 1.16
C PRO A 12 -12.19 -9.90 2.63
N PHE A 13 -12.69 -8.69 2.84
CA PHE A 13 -12.93 -8.14 4.17
C PHE A 13 -13.90 -9.02 4.97
N MET A 14 -13.52 -9.35 6.21
CA MET A 14 -14.30 -10.16 7.16
C MET A 14 -14.72 -11.54 6.62
N GLN A 15 -13.94 -12.11 5.70
CA GLN A 15 -14.22 -13.39 5.05
C GLN A 15 -12.93 -14.21 4.94
N ALA A 16 -12.47 -14.74 6.07
CA ALA A 16 -11.35 -15.69 6.08
C ALA A 16 -11.71 -16.94 5.26
N PRO A 17 -10.74 -17.60 4.61
CA PRO A 17 -11.01 -18.71 3.70
C PRO A 17 -11.52 -19.99 4.37
N GLY A 18 -11.38 -20.13 5.69
CA GLY A 18 -11.83 -21.31 6.44
C GLY A 18 -11.87 -21.11 7.96
N PRO A 19 -12.25 -22.14 8.74
CA PRO A 19 -12.36 -22.07 10.19
C PRO A 19 -11.03 -21.78 10.89
N ASP A 20 -9.91 -22.21 10.30
CA ASP A 20 -8.56 -21.94 10.80
C ASP A 20 -8.11 -20.48 10.56
N GLY A 21 -8.93 -19.67 9.88
CA GLY A 21 -8.65 -18.26 9.62
C GLY A 21 -7.72 -18.03 8.42
N TRP A 22 -6.83 -17.05 8.54
CA TRP A 22 -5.85 -16.70 7.51
C TRP A 22 -4.55 -17.50 7.70
N PRO A 23 -3.95 -18.01 6.61
CA PRO A 23 -2.64 -18.66 6.70
C PRO A 23 -1.57 -17.66 7.18
N GLU A 24 -0.67 -18.09 8.05
CA GLU A 24 0.40 -17.23 8.59
C GLU A 24 1.57 -17.07 7.62
N ALA A 25 1.87 -18.13 6.85
CA ALA A 25 3.00 -18.16 5.94
C ALA A 25 2.94 -16.99 4.96
N ALA A 26 4.10 -16.36 4.72
CA ALA A 26 4.22 -15.23 3.82
C ALA A 26 3.55 -15.59 2.49
N ASP A 27 4.06 -16.44 1.61
CA ASP A 27 3.58 -16.57 0.22
C ASP A 27 2.05 -16.52 -0.06
N HIS A 28 1.18 -16.89 0.89
CA HIS A 28 -0.26 -16.62 0.87
C HIS A 28 -0.75 -15.14 0.86
N TRP A 29 -0.04 -14.13 1.42
CA TRP A 29 -0.53 -12.72 1.44
C TRP A 29 -0.03 -11.77 0.33
N ILE A 30 0.98 -12.16 -0.43
CA ILE A 30 1.63 -11.43 -1.54
C ILE A 30 1.92 -12.48 -2.60
N THR A 31 0.86 -12.79 -3.34
CA THR A 31 0.93 -13.48 -4.62
C THR A 31 1.26 -12.47 -5.72
N PRO A 32 1.78 -12.89 -6.89
CA PRO A 32 2.04 -11.98 -8.00
C PRO A 32 0.83 -11.14 -8.40
N GLN A 33 -0.36 -11.76 -8.46
CA GLN A 33 -1.62 -11.09 -8.80
C GLN A 33 -2.06 -10.15 -7.67
N GLY A 34 -1.92 -10.55 -6.41
CA GLY A 34 -2.23 -9.72 -5.25
C GLY A 34 -1.31 -8.49 -5.18
N LEU A 35 -0.04 -8.62 -5.51
CA LEU A 35 0.90 -7.51 -5.59
C LEU A 35 0.53 -6.52 -6.70
N ALA A 36 0.20 -7.01 -7.89
CA ALA A 36 -0.27 -6.15 -8.98
C ALA A 36 -1.53 -5.37 -8.57
N ALA A 37 -2.47 -6.04 -7.89
CA ALA A 37 -3.67 -5.41 -7.36
C ALA A 37 -3.37 -4.35 -6.29
N ARG A 38 -2.38 -4.58 -5.41
CA ARG A 38 -1.89 -3.60 -4.42
C ARG A 38 -1.33 -2.36 -5.10
N ILE A 39 -0.47 -2.53 -6.10
CA ILE A 39 0.11 -1.40 -6.84
C ILE A 39 -0.99 -0.57 -7.52
N ALA A 40 -1.93 -1.23 -8.20
CA ALA A 40 -3.05 -0.54 -8.84
C ALA A 40 -3.92 0.21 -7.83
N TRP A 41 -4.21 -0.41 -6.68
CA TRP A 41 -4.93 0.24 -5.60
C TRP A 41 -4.17 1.43 -5.00
N SER A 42 -2.85 1.33 -4.83
CA SER A 42 -2.00 2.39 -4.30
C SER A 42 -2.07 3.66 -5.14
N VAL A 43 -2.03 3.53 -6.47
CA VAL A 43 -2.16 4.67 -7.39
C VAL A 43 -3.54 5.33 -7.25
N GLU A 44 -4.62 4.56 -7.25
CA GLU A 44 -5.98 5.09 -7.11
C GLU A 44 -6.23 5.73 -5.74
N ALA A 45 -5.77 5.09 -4.66
CA ALA A 45 -5.89 5.61 -3.31
C ALA A 45 -5.09 6.91 -3.14
N ALA A 46 -3.88 6.96 -3.70
CA ALA A 46 -3.01 8.12 -3.63
C ALA A 46 -3.64 9.37 -4.26
N ARG A 47 -4.37 9.25 -5.38
CA ARG A 47 -5.09 10.38 -5.99
C ARG A 47 -6.10 11.00 -5.02
N ARG A 48 -6.91 10.17 -4.36
CA ARG A 48 -7.92 10.62 -3.38
C ARG A 48 -7.28 11.25 -2.14
N VAL A 49 -6.13 10.74 -1.71
CA VAL A 49 -5.39 11.28 -0.57
C VAL A 49 -4.72 12.61 -0.94
N ALA A 50 -4.22 12.73 -2.17
CA ALA A 50 -3.66 13.97 -2.72
C ALA A 50 -4.72 15.08 -2.83
N GLU A 51 -5.94 14.75 -3.28
CA GLU A 51 -7.09 15.67 -3.34
C GLU A 51 -7.43 16.25 -1.96
N ARG A 52 -7.13 15.53 -0.89
CA ARG A 52 -7.30 15.99 0.50
C ARG A 52 -6.11 16.80 1.02
N GLY A 53 -5.16 17.16 0.16
CA GLY A 53 -4.01 18.01 0.48
C GLY A 53 -2.90 17.32 1.27
N MET A 54 -2.85 15.99 1.31
CA MET A 54 -1.78 15.28 2.02
C MET A 54 -0.41 15.51 1.35
N ASP A 55 0.57 15.93 2.14
CA ASP A 55 1.96 16.05 1.69
C ASP A 55 2.65 14.68 1.70
N PRO A 56 3.28 14.23 0.58
CA PRO A 56 3.95 12.94 0.52
C PRO A 56 5.10 12.78 1.53
N ARG A 57 5.86 13.85 1.79
CA ARG A 57 7.00 13.81 2.72
C ARG A 57 6.54 13.64 4.17
N ALA A 58 5.46 14.32 4.56
CA ALA A 58 4.80 14.04 5.82
C ALA A 58 4.19 12.63 5.86
N PHE A 59 3.61 12.17 4.74
CA PHE A 59 2.95 10.88 4.66
C PHE A 59 3.89 9.70 4.84
N VAL A 60 5.06 9.69 4.19
CA VAL A 60 6.04 8.60 4.34
C VAL A 60 6.47 8.42 5.80
N THR A 61 6.70 9.53 6.51
CA THR A 61 7.06 9.49 7.93
C THR A 61 5.89 9.04 8.80
N ARG A 62 4.67 9.50 8.54
CA ARG A 62 3.48 9.10 9.30
C ARG A 62 3.07 7.65 9.08
N ALA A 63 3.22 7.14 7.86
CA ALA A 63 2.81 5.79 7.50
C ALA A 63 3.82 4.73 7.93
N LEU A 64 5.12 5.06 7.90
CA LEU A 64 6.19 4.07 8.08
C LEU A 64 7.11 4.36 9.27
N GLY A 65 7.20 5.60 9.77
CA GLY A 65 8.11 5.96 10.86
C GLY A 65 9.56 5.56 10.58
N ASP A 66 10.20 4.91 11.55
CA ASP A 66 11.58 4.39 11.44
C ASP A 66 11.74 3.35 10.34
N ALA A 67 10.63 2.77 9.91
CA ALA A 67 10.58 1.74 8.90
C ALA A 67 10.71 2.33 7.48
N ALA A 68 10.74 3.66 7.31
CA ALA A 68 11.00 4.33 6.04
C ALA A 68 12.52 4.41 5.73
N GLY A 69 12.95 3.68 4.71
CA GLY A 69 14.33 3.75 4.22
C GLY A 69 14.65 5.06 3.49
N ASP A 70 15.93 5.44 3.47
CA ASP A 70 16.40 6.69 2.87
C ASP A 70 16.11 6.77 1.36
N ARG A 71 16.20 5.63 0.66
CA ARG A 71 15.86 5.54 -0.77
C ARG A 71 14.40 5.89 -1.01
N LEU A 72 13.47 5.39 -0.19
CA LEU A 72 12.05 5.68 -0.31
C LEU A 72 11.77 7.15 0.03
N LYS A 73 12.35 7.67 1.12
CA LYS A 73 12.22 9.08 1.51
C LYS A 73 12.69 10.02 0.39
N TRP A 74 13.83 9.73 -0.21
CA TRP A 74 14.34 10.48 -1.35
C TRP A 74 13.38 10.41 -2.55
N ALA A 75 12.95 9.22 -2.95
CA ALA A 75 12.05 9.04 -4.09
C ALA A 75 10.71 9.76 -3.90
N VAL A 76 10.13 9.68 -2.70
CA VAL A 76 8.91 10.41 -2.33
C VAL A 76 9.11 11.92 -2.40
N GLY A 77 10.28 12.41 -1.96
CA GLY A 77 10.62 13.83 -1.99
C GLY A 77 10.89 14.39 -3.39
N ALA A 78 11.28 13.53 -4.33
CA ALA A 78 11.60 13.82 -5.72
C ALA A 78 10.43 13.56 -6.70
N ALA A 79 9.29 13.05 -6.21
CA ALA A 79 8.14 12.74 -7.04
C ALA A 79 7.59 14.00 -7.75
N GLU A 80 7.22 13.85 -9.02
CA GLU A 80 6.70 14.94 -9.85
C GLU A 80 5.40 15.50 -9.29
N THR A 81 4.49 14.63 -8.86
CA THR A 81 3.21 15.02 -8.28
C THR A 81 3.03 14.51 -6.86
N ARG A 82 2.13 15.15 -6.10
CA ARG A 82 1.73 14.65 -4.77
C ARG A 82 1.15 13.23 -4.85
N ALA A 83 0.35 12.95 -5.88
CA ALA A 83 -0.23 11.63 -6.07
C ALA A 83 0.86 10.57 -6.29
N ASP A 84 1.89 10.85 -7.09
CA ASP A 84 2.98 9.91 -7.33
C ASP A 84 3.78 9.65 -6.05
N GLY A 85 4.09 10.70 -5.29
CA GLY A 85 4.79 10.56 -4.00
C GLY A 85 4.01 9.70 -3.00
N LEU A 86 2.69 9.90 -2.90
CA LEU A 86 1.82 9.09 -2.04
C LEU A 86 1.70 7.64 -2.54
N ALA A 87 1.62 7.44 -3.86
CA ALA A 87 1.56 6.12 -4.47
C ALA A 87 2.86 5.33 -4.23
N LEU A 88 4.02 5.98 -4.31
CA LEU A 88 5.32 5.37 -3.99
C LEU A 88 5.35 4.84 -2.56
N VAL A 89 4.82 5.59 -1.58
CA VAL A 89 4.73 5.11 -0.19
C VAL A 89 3.87 3.85 -0.12
N LEU A 90 2.64 3.89 -0.64
CA LEU A 90 1.69 2.77 -0.55
C LEU A 90 2.12 1.53 -1.36
N ALA A 91 2.85 1.71 -2.45
CA ALA A 91 3.34 0.62 -3.30
C ALA A 91 4.70 0.05 -2.84
N SER A 92 5.39 0.73 -1.91
CA SER A 92 6.70 0.32 -1.42
C SER A 92 6.69 -1.05 -0.75
N ALA A 93 7.85 -1.73 -0.76
CA ALA A 93 8.05 -2.95 0.01
C ALA A 93 7.96 -2.66 1.52
N GLU A 94 8.41 -1.48 1.94
CA GLU A 94 8.31 -0.98 3.30
C GLU A 94 6.85 -0.85 3.79
N PHE A 95 5.90 -0.54 2.91
CA PHE A 95 4.49 -0.53 3.27
C PHE A 95 3.86 -1.92 3.16
N ASN A 96 4.21 -2.68 2.13
CA ASN A 96 3.68 -4.03 1.89
C ASN A 96 4.51 -5.11 2.59
N ARG A 97 4.87 -4.86 3.84
CA ARG A 97 5.47 -5.87 4.72
C ARG A 97 4.41 -6.86 5.19
N ARG A 98 4.88 -8.03 5.58
CA ARG A 98 4.10 -9.06 6.26
C ARG A 98 4.73 -9.25 7.62
#